data_AF-A0A1Y3DR36-F1
#
_entry.id   AF-A0A1Y3DR36-F1
#
_cell.length_a   1.000
_cell.length_b   1.000
_cell.length_c   1.000
_cell.angle_alpha   90.00
_cell.angle_beta   90.00
_cell.angle_gamma   90.00
#
_symmetry.space_group_name_H-M   'P 1'
#
loop_
_entity.id
_entity.type
_entity.pdbx_description
1 polymer ?
#
loop_
_entity_poly.entity_id
_entity_poly.type
_entity_poly.pdbx_seq_one_letter_code
_entity_poly.pdbx_strand_id
1 'polypeptide(L)'
;MINDEDLSLESFKKLKQLEEKINEKTKNNESRKKEEDNKVKNFMQLKLLEHSLPHDVRKKMKSLKIENMRDLGKLAVTRKKKFFVKILERKDFKNQQKRKHK
;
A
#
# COMPACT_ATOMS: atom_id res chain seq x y z
N MET A 1 -0.24 4.87 59.32
CA MET A 1 -1.17 4.00 58.59
C MET A 1 -1.16 4.47 57.16
N ILE A 2 -0.85 3.59 56.21
CA ILE A 2 -0.94 3.94 54.79
C ILE A 2 -2.43 3.83 54.44
N ASN A 3 -3.02 4.88 53.86
CA ASN A 3 -4.44 4.92 53.54
C ASN A 3 -4.71 3.94 52.38
N ASP A 4 -5.57 2.94 52.61
CA ASP A 4 -5.93 1.94 51.60
C ASP A 4 -6.59 2.56 50.35
N GLU A 5 -7.16 3.76 50.47
CA GLU A 5 -7.72 4.53 49.35
C GLU A 5 -6.64 5.01 48.36
N ASP A 6 -5.45 5.37 48.83
CA ASP A 6 -4.36 5.83 47.97
C ASP A 6 -3.75 4.66 47.18
N LEU A 7 -3.65 3.46 47.80
CA LEU A 7 -3.27 2.23 47.12
C LEU A 7 -4.25 1.83 46.02
N SER A 8 -5.56 2.03 46.27
CA SER A 8 -6.62 1.73 45.31
C SER A 8 -6.55 2.64 44.08
N LEU A 9 -6.34 3.94 44.27
CA LEU A 9 -6.20 4.91 43.18
C LEU A 9 -4.92 4.70 42.35
N GLU A 10 -3.81 4.34 42.99
CA GLU A 10 -2.56 4.03 42.29
C GLU A 10 -2.65 2.72 41.49
N SER A 11 -3.35 1.73 42.04
CA SER A 11 -3.67 0.47 41.34
C SER A 11 -4.55 0.75 40.11
N PHE A 12 -5.56 1.61 40.24
CA PHE A 12 -6.43 1.98 39.13
C PHE A 12 -5.68 2.71 38.00
N LYS A 13 -4.75 3.61 38.34
CA LYS A 13 -3.86 4.26 37.36
C LYS A 13 -2.97 3.24 36.64
N LYS A 14 -2.40 2.27 37.36
CA LYS A 14 -1.60 1.19 36.74
C LYS A 14 -2.43 0.31 35.80
N LEU A 15 -3.66 -0.05 36.19
CA LEU A 15 -4.56 -0.83 35.35
C LEU A 15 -4.92 -0.10 34.06
N LYS A 16 -5.25 1.20 34.14
CA LYS A 16 -5.54 2.02 32.96
C LYS A 16 -4.33 2.13 32.01
N GLN A 17 -3.13 2.33 32.55
CA GLN A 17 -1.90 2.35 31.74
C GLN A 17 -1.60 1.01 31.08
N LEU A 18 -1.93 -0.12 31.73
CA LEU A 18 -1.78 -1.45 31.15
C LEU A 18 -2.78 -1.69 30.02
N GLU A 19 -4.04 -1.25 30.19
CA GLU A 19 -5.07 -1.32 29.16
C GLU A 19 -4.69 -0.50 27.91
N GLU A 20 -4.20 0.73 28.10
CA GLU A 20 -3.70 1.58 27.02
C GLU A 20 -2.53 0.93 26.26
N LYS A 21 -1.54 0.38 26.99
CA LYS A 21 -0.40 -0.34 26.39
C LYS A 21 -0.83 -1.60 25.63
N ILE A 22 -1.84 -2.33 26.12
CA ILE A 22 -2.39 -3.49 25.42
C ILE A 22 -3.08 -3.03 24.14
N ASN A 23 -3.96 -2.03 24.21
CA ASN A 23 -4.69 -1.51 23.05
C ASN A 23 -3.78 -0.96 21.95
N GLU A 24 -2.71 -0.25 22.30
CA GLU A 24 -1.70 0.21 21.33
C GLU A 24 -0.96 -0.95 20.67
N LYS A 25 -0.57 -1.98 21.42
CA LYS A 25 0.07 -3.19 20.87
C LYS A 25 -0.87 -3.92 19.90
N THR A 26 -2.15 -4.04 20.23
CA THR A 26 -3.14 -4.72 19.38
C THR A 26 -3.36 -3.94 18.07
N LYS A 27 -3.53 -2.62 18.13
CA LYS A 27 -3.66 -1.76 16.93
C LYS A 27 -2.44 -1.84 16.02
N ASN A 28 -1.24 -1.81 16.59
CA ASN A 28 0.02 -1.89 15.82
C ASN A 28 0.23 -3.26 15.16
N ASN A 29 -0.24 -4.34 15.79
CA ASN A 29 -0.17 -5.67 15.21
C ASN A 29 -1.19 -5.86 14.08
N GLU A 30 -2.40 -5.31 14.20
CA GLU A 30 -3.39 -5.35 13.13
C GLU A 30 -2.99 -4.54 11.89
N SER A 31 -2.42 -3.35 12.08
CA SER A 31 -1.93 -2.53 10.96
C SER A 31 -0.79 -3.23 10.21
N ARG A 32 0.15 -3.83 10.93
CA ARG A 32 1.23 -4.65 10.33
C ARG A 32 0.70 -5.83 9.54
N LYS A 33 -0.27 -6.59 10.08
CA LYS A 33 -0.91 -7.71 9.37
C LYS A 33 -1.60 -7.23 8.09
N LYS A 34 -2.33 -6.11 8.13
CA LYS A 34 -2.97 -5.51 6.95
C LYS A 34 -1.94 -5.07 5.89
N GLU A 35 -0.78 -4.56 6.30
CA GLU A 35 0.29 -4.19 5.38
C GLU A 35 0.92 -5.41 4.69
N GLU A 36 1.16 -6.49 5.44
CA GLU A 36 1.69 -7.75 4.88
C GLU A 36 0.73 -8.37 3.87
N ASP A 37 -0.56 -8.47 4.22
CA ASP A 37 -1.60 -8.96 3.31
C ASP A 37 -1.66 -8.13 2.02
N ASN A 38 -1.52 -6.80 2.14
CA ASN A 38 -1.49 -5.90 1.00
C ASN A 38 -0.22 -6.07 0.14
N LYS A 39 0.93 -6.39 0.74
CA LYS A 39 2.17 -6.71 -0.02
C LYS A 39 1.99 -7.99 -0.84
N VAL A 40 1.44 -9.04 -0.25
CA VAL A 40 1.18 -10.32 -0.95
C VAL A 40 0.17 -10.14 -2.08
N LYS A 41 -0.93 -9.42 -1.82
CA LYS A 41 -1.93 -9.09 -2.87
C LYS A 41 -1.32 -8.29 -4.01
N ASN A 42 -0.51 -7.27 -3.72
CA ASN A 42 0.18 -6.47 -4.75
C ASN A 42 1.14 -7.32 -5.59
N PHE A 43 1.87 -8.25 -4.97
CA PHE A 43 2.76 -9.15 -5.69
C PHE A 43 2.00 -10.10 -6.63
N MET A 44 0.91 -10.70 -6.16
CA MET A 44 0.06 -11.55 -6.99
C MET A 44 -0.53 -10.79 -8.19
N GLN A 45 -1.03 -9.57 -7.96
CA GLN A 45 -1.54 -8.72 -9.04
C GLN A 45 -0.47 -8.39 -10.07
N LEU A 46 0.76 -8.08 -9.64
CA LEU A 46 1.87 -7.81 -10.54
C LEU A 46 2.22 -9.05 -11.38
N LYS A 47 2.22 -10.24 -10.78
CA LYS A 47 2.50 -11.49 -11.51
C LYS A 47 1.42 -11.82 -12.52
N LEU A 48 0.15 -11.69 -12.15
CA LEU A 48 -0.97 -11.85 -13.08
C LEU A 48 -0.86 -10.88 -14.26
N LEU A 49 -0.52 -9.62 -13.98
CA LEU A 49 -0.26 -8.62 -15.02
C LEU A 49 0.92 -9.03 -15.92
N GLU A 50 2.05 -9.45 -15.34
CA GLU A 50 3.23 -9.92 -16.08
C GLU A 50 2.88 -11.04 -17.09
N HIS A 51 2.04 -12.01 -16.69
CA HIS A 51 1.60 -13.10 -17.57
C HIS A 51 0.69 -12.64 -18.70
N SER A 52 -0.17 -11.66 -18.45
CA SER A 52 -1.10 -11.11 -19.45
C SER A 52 -0.42 -10.24 -20.52
N LEU A 53 0.80 -9.76 -20.26
CA LEU A 53 1.50 -8.84 -21.14
C LEU A 53 2.26 -9.56 -22.28
N PRO A 54 2.41 -8.91 -23.46
CA PRO A 54 3.24 -9.42 -24.55
C PRO A 54 4.67 -9.71 -24.10
N HIS A 55 5.31 -10.70 -24.71
CA HIS A 55 6.64 -11.17 -24.35
C HIS A 55 7.69 -10.04 -24.29
N ASP A 56 7.65 -9.09 -25.22
CA ASP A 56 8.61 -7.98 -25.27
C ASP A 56 8.43 -6.99 -24.11
N VAL A 57 7.18 -6.77 -23.69
CA VAL A 57 6.88 -5.96 -22.50
C VAL A 57 7.34 -6.70 -21.25
N ARG A 58 7.11 -8.01 -21.17
CA ARG A 58 7.56 -8.87 -20.07
C ARG A 58 9.09 -8.86 -19.91
N LYS A 59 9.83 -8.98 -21.03
CA LYS A 59 11.29 -8.85 -21.06
C LYS A 59 11.75 -7.49 -20.52
N LYS A 60 11.11 -6.40 -20.95
CA LYS A 60 11.42 -5.04 -20.44
C LYS A 60 11.13 -4.90 -18.95
N MET A 61 10.02 -5.43 -18.45
CA MET A 61 9.70 -5.42 -17.02
C MET A 61 10.79 -6.11 -16.19
N LYS A 62 11.29 -7.26 -16.67
CA LYS A 62 12.42 -7.97 -16.05
C LYS A 62 13.71 -7.16 -16.09
N SER A 63 14.06 -6.57 -17.23
CA SER A 63 15.25 -5.73 -17.37
C SER A 63 15.22 -4.50 -16.46
N LEU A 64 14.04 -3.91 -16.24
CA LEU A 64 13.84 -2.75 -15.37
C LEU A 64 13.69 -3.09 -13.89
N LYS A 65 13.77 -4.38 -13.51
CA LYS A 65 13.62 -4.87 -12.13
C LYS A 65 12.37 -4.30 -11.45
N ILE A 66 11.21 -4.52 -12.07
CA ILE A 66 9.92 -4.11 -11.52
C ILE A 66 9.47 -5.16 -10.51
N GLU A 67 9.43 -4.80 -9.22
CA GLU A 67 9.12 -5.73 -8.13
C GLU A 67 7.73 -5.48 -7.51
N ASN A 68 7.17 -4.28 -7.71
CA ASN A 68 5.85 -3.91 -7.21
C ASN A 68 5.06 -3.08 -8.24
N MET A 69 3.77 -2.88 -7.97
CA MET A 69 2.87 -2.10 -8.85
C MET A 69 3.29 -0.63 -9.01
N ARG A 70 4.01 -0.03 -8.06
CA ARG A 70 4.48 1.36 -8.16
C ARG A 70 5.63 1.50 -9.16
N ASP A 71 6.47 0.46 -9.27
CA ASP A 71 7.58 0.41 -10.23
C ASP A 71 7.13 0.37 -11.69
N LEU A 72 5.85 0.08 -11.98
CA LEU A 72 5.29 0.15 -13.32
C LEU A 72 5.45 1.53 -13.96
N GLY A 73 5.57 2.60 -13.16
CA GLY A 73 5.89 3.94 -13.66
C GLY A 73 7.20 4.00 -14.45
N LYS A 74 8.17 3.11 -14.17
CA LYS A 74 9.44 3.01 -14.91
C LYS A 74 9.24 2.62 -16.38
N LEU A 75 8.13 1.96 -16.72
CA LEU A 75 7.77 1.63 -18.11
C LEU A 75 7.36 2.85 -18.93
N ALA A 76 6.95 3.95 -18.29
CA ALA A 76 6.45 5.15 -18.94
C ALA A 76 7.55 6.18 -19.28
N VAL A 77 8.73 6.10 -18.66
CA VAL A 77 9.80 7.10 -18.80
C VAL A 77 10.70 6.79 -20.00
N THR A 78 10.22 7.05 -21.22
CA THR A 78 11.09 7.11 -22.41
C THR A 78 10.89 8.42 -23.15
N ARG A 79 11.75 9.41 -22.87
CA ARG A 79 11.74 10.77 -23.44
C ARG A 79 11.87 10.87 -24.97
N LYS A 80 11.99 9.76 -25.73
CA LYS A 80 12.30 9.81 -27.17
C LYS A 80 11.44 8.95 -28.11
N LYS A 81 10.60 8.01 -27.65
CA LYS A 81 9.79 7.20 -28.57
C LYS A 81 8.40 6.91 -28.00
N LYS A 82 7.41 7.15 -28.84
CA LYS A 82 5.99 6.84 -28.64
C LYS A 82 5.85 5.41 -28.12
N PHE A 83 5.39 5.31 -26.87
CA PHE A 83 4.68 4.22 -26.23
C PHE A 83 5.25 2.80 -26.29
N PHE A 84 5.34 2.16 -25.13
CA PHE A 84 4.93 0.76 -25.03
C PHE A 84 3.64 0.62 -24.22
N VAL A 85 3.41 1.45 -23.19
CA VAL A 85 2.10 1.59 -22.51
C VAL A 85 2.00 3.03 -21.98
N LYS A 86 1.07 3.85 -22.47
CA LYS A 86 0.74 5.12 -21.78
C LYS A 86 -0.02 4.75 -20.51
N ILE A 87 0.56 4.97 -19.34
CA ILE A 87 -0.20 4.90 -18.10
C ILE A 87 -1.05 6.17 -18.07
N LEU A 88 -2.36 6.04 -18.26
CA LEU A 88 -3.29 7.16 -18.18
C LEU A 88 -3.34 7.66 -16.72
N GLU A 89 -2.96 8.91 -16.50
CA GLU A 89 -3.08 9.52 -15.18
C GLU A 89 -4.53 9.96 -14.92
N ARG A 90 -4.91 10.15 -13.65
CA ARG A 90 -6.26 10.67 -13.28
C ARG A 90 -6.63 11.97 -14.01
N LYS A 91 -5.64 12.78 -14.41
CA LYS A 91 -5.83 14.00 -15.20
C LYS A 91 -6.24 13.70 -16.65
N ASP A 92 -5.74 12.62 -17.25
CA ASP A 92 -6.12 12.16 -18.59
C ASP A 92 -7.59 11.70 -18.64
N PHE A 93 -8.09 11.04 -17.58
CA PHE A 93 -9.48 10.58 -17.49
C PHE A 93 -10.50 11.73 -17.43
N LYS A 94 -10.18 12.82 -16.74
CA LYS A 94 -11.03 14.02 -16.69
C LYS A 94 -11.28 14.62 -18.08
N ASN A 95 -10.30 14.50 -18.98
CA ASN A 95 -10.41 15.02 -20.34
C ASN A 95 -11.18 14.07 -21.29
N GLN A 96 -11.23 12.77 -20.99
CA GLN A 96 -12.03 11.81 -21.78
C GLN A 96 -13.53 11.94 -21.52
N GLN A 97 -13.95 12.13 -20.26
CA GLN A 97 -15.39 12.28 -19.95
C GLN A 97 -16.00 13.51 -20.62
N LYS A 98 -15.25 14.63 -20.69
CA LYS A 98 -15.70 15.85 -21.39
C LYS A 98 -15.89 15.68 -22.90
N ARG A 99 -15.20 14.72 -23.53
CA ARG A 99 -15.30 14.46 -24.97
C ARG A 99 -16.42 13.49 -25.35
N LYS A 100 -16.95 12.71 -24.40
CA LYS A 100 -18.07 11.79 -24.64
C LYS A 100 -19.45 12.45 -24.55
N HIS A 101 -19.52 13.68 -24.01
CA HIS A 101 -20.74 14.48 -23.89
C HIS A 101 -20.81 15.62 -24.93
N LYS A 102 -20.04 15.52 -26.01
CA LYS A 102 -20.13 16.37 -27.20
C LYS A 102 -20.44 15.49 -28.39
#